data_AF-A0A3D1BWR0-F1
#
_entry.id   AF-A0A3D1BWR0-F1
#
_cell.length_a   1.000
_cell.length_b   1.000
_cell.length_c   1.000
_cell.angle_alpha   90.00
_cell.angle_beta   90.00
_cell.angle_gamma   90.00
#
_symmetry.space_group_name_H-M   'P 1'
#
loop_
_entity.id
_entity.type
_entity.pdbx_description
1 polymer ?
#
loop_
_entity_poly.entity_id
_entity_poly.type
_entity_poly.pdbx_seq_one_letter_code
_entity_poly.pdbx_strand_id
1 'polypeptide(L)'
;ERVALNFLQTLSATSTITHQYVKAIANTHAKIFDTRKTIPGLRIAQKYAVTIGGGNNQRIGLFDQILIKENHIKSSKIMGNLLPLALKYVKNKDLQIEVENLDQLQKAIEIGFKNILLDNFDIKSLKKAVLLNKKRAILEASGNITLKNVRKIA
;
A
#
# COMPACT_ATOMS: atom_id res chain seq x y z
N GLU A 1 -31.50 10.91 15.42
CA GLU A 1 -30.60 11.97 14.92
C GLU A 1 -29.11 11.71 15.20
N ARG A 2 -28.65 11.67 16.46
CA ARG A 2 -27.22 11.60 16.82
C ARG A 2 -26.43 10.49 16.11
N VAL A 3 -26.98 9.29 16.03
CA VAL A 3 -26.35 8.15 15.34
C VAL A 3 -26.03 8.50 13.89
N ALA A 4 -27.00 9.06 13.15
CA ALA A 4 -26.82 9.42 11.75
C ALA A 4 -25.72 10.49 11.58
N LEU A 5 -25.72 11.53 12.42
CA LEU A 5 -24.70 12.58 12.37
C LEU A 5 -23.30 12.05 12.71
N ASN A 6 -23.17 11.11 13.65
CA ASN A 6 -21.86 10.53 13.99
C ASN A 6 -21.26 9.76 12.80
N PHE A 7 -22.08 8.98 12.08
CA PHE A 7 -21.63 8.31 10.85
C PHE A 7 -21.27 9.32 9.77
N LEU A 8 -22.15 10.29 9.52
CA LEU A 8 -21.91 11.31 8.51
C LEU A 8 -20.62 12.09 8.77
N GLN A 9 -20.40 12.55 10.00
CA GLN A 9 -19.20 13.28 10.40
C GLN A 9 -17.94 12.43 10.23
N THR A 10 -17.95 11.19 10.72
CA THR A 10 -16.78 10.29 10.67
C THR A 10 -16.37 9.97 9.23
N LEU A 11 -17.34 9.63 8.38
CA LEU A 11 -17.07 9.25 7.00
C LEU A 11 -16.77 10.47 6.11
N SER A 12 -17.43 11.61 6.37
CA SER A 12 -17.10 12.86 5.68
C SER A 12 -15.69 13.32 6.02
N ALA A 13 -15.26 13.20 7.29
CA ALA A 13 -13.89 13.53 7.69
C ALA A 13 -12.86 12.63 6.99
N THR A 14 -13.12 11.32 6.92
CA THR A 14 -12.26 10.37 6.18
C THR A 14 -12.12 10.78 4.71
N SER A 15 -13.26 11.03 4.02
CA SER A 15 -13.28 11.44 2.61
C SER A 15 -12.57 12.78 2.39
N THR A 16 -12.78 13.75 3.29
CA THR A 16 -12.19 15.09 3.22
C THR A 16 -10.67 15.04 3.34
N ILE A 17 -10.14 14.28 4.31
CA ILE A 17 -8.69 14.11 4.46
C ILE A 17 -8.12 13.38 3.25
N THR A 18 -8.74 12.30 2.77
CA THR A 18 -8.31 11.62 1.55
C THR A 18 -8.22 12.58 0.36
N HIS A 19 -9.23 13.42 0.16
CA HIS A 19 -9.24 14.40 -0.91
C HIS A 19 -8.07 15.40 -0.81
N GLN A 20 -7.69 15.81 0.40
CA GLN A 20 -6.50 16.66 0.59
C GLN A 20 -5.22 15.96 0.13
N TYR A 21 -5.04 14.67 0.42
CA TYR A 21 -3.88 13.90 -0.04
C TYR A 21 -3.88 13.74 -1.57
N VAL A 22 -5.02 13.41 -2.16
CA VAL A 22 -5.18 13.29 -3.62
C VAL A 22 -4.83 14.60 -4.31
N LYS A 23 -5.33 15.73 -3.79
CA LYS A 23 -5.02 17.07 -4.30
C LYS A 23 -3.53 17.40 -4.14
N ALA A 24 -2.90 17.01 -3.02
CA ALA A 24 -1.49 17.25 -2.78
C ALA A 24 -0.57 16.55 -3.80
N ILE A 25 -1.02 15.44 -4.40
CA ILE A 25 -0.28 14.71 -5.44
C ILE A 25 -0.79 14.98 -6.86
N ALA A 26 -1.67 15.97 -7.06
CA ALA A 26 -2.20 16.28 -8.39
C ALA A 26 -1.10 16.54 -9.42
N ASN A 27 -1.28 16.12 -10.66
CA ASN A 27 -0.26 16.18 -11.72
C ASN A 27 0.97 15.27 -11.48
N THR A 28 0.85 14.20 -10.70
CA THR A 28 1.78 13.04 -10.78
C THR A 28 1.04 11.79 -11.24
N HIS A 29 1.77 10.68 -11.39
CA HIS A 29 1.19 9.36 -11.71
C HIS A 29 0.88 8.53 -10.46
N ALA A 30 1.20 9.03 -9.27
CA ALA A 30 0.94 8.33 -8.02
C ALA A 30 -0.55 8.30 -7.69
N LYS A 31 -0.94 7.35 -6.85
CA LYS A 31 -2.30 7.19 -6.33
C LYS A 31 -2.25 7.05 -4.82
N ILE A 32 -3.26 7.55 -4.13
CA ILE A 32 -3.39 7.44 -2.68
C ILE A 32 -4.16 6.17 -2.35
N PHE A 33 -3.58 5.29 -1.55
CA PHE A 33 -4.22 4.07 -1.07
C PHE A 33 -4.49 4.15 0.44
N ASP A 34 -5.58 3.52 0.87
CA ASP A 34 -5.85 3.28 2.28
C ASP A 34 -5.09 2.06 2.83
N THR A 35 -5.40 1.65 4.07
CA THR A 35 -4.84 0.44 4.67
C THR A 35 -5.89 -0.31 5.48
N ARG A 36 -5.46 -1.37 6.19
CA ARG A 36 -6.28 -2.07 7.19
C ARG A 36 -6.27 -1.40 8.58
N LYS A 37 -5.54 -0.29 8.75
CA LYS A 37 -5.51 0.53 9.98
C LYS A 37 -6.77 1.41 10.05
N THR A 38 -7.91 0.76 10.23
CA THR A 38 -9.24 1.37 10.25
C THR A 38 -9.83 1.33 11.66
N ILE A 39 -10.79 2.22 11.94
CA ILE A 39 -11.62 2.16 13.15
C ILE A 39 -12.29 0.77 13.22
N PRO A 40 -12.19 0.05 14.36
CA PRO A 40 -12.82 -1.25 14.52
C PRO A 40 -14.32 -1.21 14.18
N GLY A 41 -14.80 -2.21 13.43
CA GLY A 41 -16.20 -2.29 12.98
C GLY A 41 -16.56 -1.42 11.76
N LEU A 42 -15.75 -0.41 11.41
CA LEU A 42 -16.07 0.54 10.33
C LEU A 42 -15.22 0.38 9.07
N ARG A 43 -14.51 -0.74 8.88
CA ARG A 43 -13.57 -0.92 7.77
C ARG A 43 -14.21 -0.64 6.40
N ILE A 44 -15.30 -1.33 6.09
CA ILE A 44 -15.98 -1.18 4.78
C ILE A 44 -16.44 0.27 4.59
N ALA A 45 -17.00 0.89 5.62
CA ALA A 45 -17.46 2.27 5.59
C ALA A 45 -16.30 3.27 5.38
N GLN A 46 -15.16 3.09 6.05
CA GLN A 46 -13.99 3.95 5.86
C GLN A 46 -13.33 3.74 4.50
N LYS A 47 -13.24 2.51 3.98
CA LYS A 47 -12.75 2.26 2.61
C LYS A 47 -13.66 2.89 1.56
N TYR A 48 -14.98 2.81 1.77
CA TYR A 48 -15.95 3.53 0.94
C TYR A 48 -15.68 5.04 0.98
N ALA A 49 -15.54 5.63 2.17
CA ALA A 49 -15.22 7.05 2.33
C ALA A 49 -13.90 7.47 1.64
N VAL A 50 -12.86 6.64 1.70
CA VAL A 50 -11.61 6.89 0.95
C VAL A 50 -11.89 6.95 -0.55
N THR A 51 -12.70 6.03 -1.07
CA THR A 51 -13.07 6.02 -2.50
C THR A 51 -13.84 7.29 -2.87
N ILE A 52 -14.78 7.74 -2.02
CA ILE A 52 -15.52 9.01 -2.20
C ILE A 52 -14.57 10.23 -2.18
N GLY A 53 -13.53 10.21 -1.35
CA GLY A 53 -12.49 11.24 -1.32
C GLY A 53 -11.57 11.24 -2.55
N GLY A 54 -11.72 10.29 -3.49
CA GLY A 54 -10.88 10.14 -4.68
C GLY A 54 -9.64 9.27 -4.47
N GLY A 55 -9.50 8.62 -3.31
CA GLY A 55 -8.45 7.63 -3.06
C GLY A 55 -8.81 6.26 -3.62
N ASN A 56 -7.90 5.30 -3.44
CA ASN A 56 -8.03 3.92 -3.86
C ASN A 56 -7.98 2.98 -2.66
N ASN A 57 -8.61 1.82 -2.81
CA ASN A 57 -8.60 0.81 -1.77
C ASN A 57 -7.44 -0.14 -2.00
N GLN A 58 -6.60 -0.29 -0.98
CA GLN A 58 -5.76 -1.49 -0.81
C GLN A 58 -6.70 -2.65 -0.44
N ARG A 59 -6.17 -3.87 -0.27
CA ARG A 59 -6.95 -5.04 0.10
C ARG A 59 -7.88 -4.80 1.30
N ILE A 60 -9.06 -5.40 1.25
CA ILE A 60 -10.09 -5.31 2.27
C ILE A 60 -9.65 -6.01 3.55
N GLY A 61 -9.03 -7.19 3.45
CA GLY A 61 -8.75 -8.06 4.58
C GLY A 61 -7.54 -8.95 4.38
N LEU A 62 -7.54 -10.10 5.06
CA LEU A 62 -6.50 -11.13 4.87
C LEU A 62 -6.91 -12.16 3.80
N PHE A 63 -8.15 -12.09 3.33
CA PHE A 63 -8.78 -13.11 2.49
C PHE A 63 -8.74 -12.78 1.00
N ASP A 64 -8.55 -11.52 0.62
CA ASP A 64 -8.66 -11.05 -0.76
C ASP A 64 -7.32 -10.84 -1.46
N GLN A 65 -6.23 -10.58 -0.72
CA GLN A 65 -4.87 -10.50 -1.25
C GLN A 65 -3.83 -10.96 -0.21
N ILE A 66 -2.76 -11.62 -0.68
CA ILE A 66 -1.62 -11.99 0.16
C ILE A 66 -0.63 -10.81 0.18
N LEU A 67 -0.23 -10.40 1.40
CA LEU A 67 0.88 -9.48 1.62
C LEU A 67 1.94 -10.20 2.44
N ILE A 68 3.04 -10.55 1.79
CA ILE A 68 4.21 -11.15 2.42
C ILE A 68 4.99 -10.03 3.11
N LYS A 69 5.16 -10.17 4.41
CA LYS A 69 5.95 -9.27 5.27
C LYS A 69 7.21 -9.96 5.79
N GLU A 70 8.12 -9.18 6.36
CA GLU A 70 9.39 -9.65 6.93
C GLU A 70 9.24 -10.85 7.88
N ASN A 71 8.20 -10.85 8.74
CA ASN A 71 7.90 -11.97 9.63
C ASN A 71 7.63 -13.29 8.87
N HIS A 72 7.01 -13.25 7.68
CA HIS A 72 6.80 -14.44 6.86
C HIS A 72 8.10 -14.91 6.20
N ILE A 73 8.95 -13.96 5.77
CA ILE A 73 10.28 -14.25 5.19
C ILE A 73 11.16 -14.95 6.23
N LYS A 74 11.17 -14.46 7.48
CA LYS A 74 11.87 -15.09 8.60
C LYS A 74 11.38 -16.52 8.85
N SER A 75 10.07 -16.75 8.79
CA SER A 75 9.50 -18.09 8.98
C SER A 75 9.78 -19.05 7.83
N SER A 76 9.92 -18.58 6.59
CA SER A 76 10.12 -19.45 5.41
C SER A 76 11.56 -19.88 5.17
N LYS A 77 12.53 -19.38 5.96
CA LYS A 77 13.98 -19.61 5.88
C LYS A 77 14.67 -19.18 4.57
N ILE A 78 13.96 -19.08 3.44
CA ILE A 78 14.48 -18.64 2.13
C ILE A 78 13.43 -17.80 1.39
N MET A 79 13.80 -16.59 0.97
CA MET A 79 12.93 -15.66 0.23
C MET A 79 12.58 -16.17 -1.18
N GLY A 80 13.50 -16.86 -1.85
CA GLY A 80 13.33 -17.37 -3.23
C GLY A 80 12.16 -18.33 -3.41
N ASN A 81 11.78 -19.08 -2.37
CA ASN A 81 10.70 -20.06 -2.44
C ASN A 81 9.31 -19.45 -2.17
N LEU A 82 9.24 -18.19 -1.73
CA LEU A 82 7.98 -17.55 -1.34
C LEU A 82 7.06 -17.30 -2.53
N LEU A 83 7.59 -16.85 -3.67
CA LEU A 83 6.77 -16.58 -4.85
C LEU A 83 6.15 -17.86 -5.42
N PRO A 84 6.91 -18.94 -5.73
CA PRO A 84 6.31 -20.18 -6.20
C PRO A 84 5.31 -20.79 -5.23
N LEU A 85 5.56 -20.67 -3.91
CA LEU A 85 4.63 -21.17 -2.89
C LEU A 85 3.32 -20.38 -2.87
N ALA A 86 3.40 -19.05 -2.87
CA ALA A 86 2.21 -18.19 -2.84
C ALA A 86 1.37 -18.33 -4.12
N LEU A 87 2.01 -18.52 -5.28
CA LEU A 87 1.32 -18.71 -6.56
C LEU A 87 0.52 -20.01 -6.66
N LYS A 88 0.69 -20.97 -5.73
CA LYS A 88 -0.21 -22.12 -5.61
C LYS A 88 -1.61 -21.76 -5.12
N TYR A 89 -1.75 -20.62 -4.44
CA TYR A 89 -2.98 -20.20 -3.77
C TYR A 89 -3.62 -18.96 -4.40
N VAL A 90 -2.82 -18.05 -4.95
CA VAL A 90 -3.31 -16.79 -5.52
C VAL A 90 -2.65 -16.46 -6.86
N LYS A 91 -3.31 -15.62 -7.65
CA LYS A 91 -2.71 -15.06 -8.87
C LYS A 91 -1.64 -14.03 -8.48
N ASN A 92 -0.62 -13.87 -9.32
CA ASN A 92 0.48 -12.92 -9.05
C ASN A 92 -0.02 -11.48 -8.81
N LYS A 93 -1.10 -11.06 -9.48
CA LYS A 93 -1.71 -9.73 -9.29
C LYS A 93 -2.27 -9.50 -7.87
N ASP A 94 -2.61 -10.57 -7.16
CA ASP A 94 -3.21 -10.55 -5.82
C ASP A 94 -2.15 -10.85 -4.73
N LEU A 95 -0.87 -10.81 -5.12
CA LEU A 95 0.28 -11.06 -4.26
C LEU A 95 1.16 -9.82 -4.20
N GLN A 96 1.38 -9.31 -2.99
CA GLN A 96 2.27 -8.20 -2.69
C GLN A 96 3.37 -8.67 -1.73
N ILE A 97 4.58 -8.13 -1.88
CA ILE A 97 5.68 -8.32 -0.93
C ILE A 97 6.14 -6.99 -0.36
N GLU A 98 6.36 -6.94 0.94
CA GLU A 98 6.94 -5.81 1.67
C GLU A 98 8.45 -5.98 1.76
N VAL A 99 9.18 -4.90 1.51
CA VAL A 99 10.64 -4.82 1.59
C VAL A 99 11.06 -3.56 2.35
N GLU A 100 12.17 -3.65 3.06
CA GLU A 100 12.69 -2.60 3.96
C GLU A 100 13.97 -1.93 3.44
N ASN A 101 14.59 -2.48 2.38
CA ASN A 101 15.80 -1.91 1.77
C ASN A 101 15.94 -2.26 0.28
N LEU A 102 16.89 -1.58 -0.39
CA LEU A 102 17.13 -1.71 -1.84
C LEU A 102 17.57 -3.12 -2.24
N ASP A 103 18.30 -3.84 -1.39
CA ASP A 103 18.76 -5.21 -1.68
C ASP A 103 17.58 -6.19 -1.69
N GLN A 104 16.67 -6.07 -0.74
CA GLN A 104 15.42 -6.84 -0.71
C GLN A 104 14.54 -6.51 -1.91
N LEU A 105 14.43 -5.22 -2.29
CA LEU A 105 13.72 -4.81 -3.49
C LEU A 105 14.32 -5.46 -4.74
N GLN A 106 15.64 -5.41 -4.92
CA GLN A 106 16.32 -6.01 -6.06
C GLN A 106 16.02 -7.51 -6.16
N LYS A 107 16.17 -8.24 -5.04
CA LYS A 107 15.82 -9.67 -4.96
C LYS A 107 14.36 -9.94 -5.29
N ALA A 108 13.43 -9.15 -4.77
CA ALA A 108 12.00 -9.30 -5.04
C ALA A 108 11.68 -9.14 -6.54
N ILE A 109 12.32 -8.17 -7.21
CA ILE A 109 12.11 -7.98 -8.64
C ILE A 109 12.76 -9.11 -9.45
N GLU A 110 13.95 -9.59 -9.08
CA GLU A 110 14.63 -10.73 -9.72
C GLU A 110 13.83 -12.03 -9.60
N ILE A 111 13.22 -12.27 -8.43
CA ILE A 111 12.31 -13.40 -8.20
C ILE A 111 11.04 -13.28 -9.06
N GLY A 112 10.60 -12.05 -9.37
CA GLY A 112 9.47 -11.80 -10.28
C GLY A 112 8.18 -11.32 -9.61
N PHE A 113 8.26 -10.79 -8.38
CA PHE A 113 7.12 -10.12 -7.74
C PHE A 113 6.66 -8.91 -8.56
N LYS A 114 5.35 -8.77 -8.77
CA LYS A 114 4.76 -7.70 -9.59
C LYS A 114 4.16 -6.55 -8.78
N ASN A 115 3.98 -6.72 -7.48
CA ASN A 115 3.50 -5.69 -6.57
C ASN A 115 4.41 -5.67 -5.33
N ILE A 116 5.09 -4.56 -5.08
CA ILE A 116 6.11 -4.44 -4.03
C ILE A 116 5.84 -3.19 -3.19
N LEU A 117 5.73 -3.37 -1.89
CA LEU A 117 5.56 -2.32 -0.90
C LEU A 117 6.92 -1.97 -0.28
N LEU A 118 7.30 -0.70 -0.34
CA LEU A 118 8.54 -0.15 0.19
C LEU A 118 8.25 0.45 1.58
N ASP A 119 8.63 -0.26 2.65
CA ASP A 119 8.32 0.17 4.01
C ASP A 119 9.40 1.12 4.56
N ASN A 120 8.96 2.33 4.95
CA ASN A 120 9.78 3.36 5.60
C ASN A 120 11.05 3.78 4.82
N PHE A 121 11.05 3.70 3.49
CA PHE A 121 12.15 4.22 2.68
C PHE A 121 12.23 5.76 2.77
N ASP A 122 13.45 6.28 2.89
CA ASP A 122 13.69 7.72 2.72
C ASP A 122 13.56 8.15 1.25
N ILE A 123 13.43 9.46 1.01
CA ILE A 123 13.24 10.01 -0.36
C ILE A 123 14.38 9.61 -1.30
N LYS A 124 15.62 9.53 -0.79
CA LYS A 124 16.79 9.16 -1.60
C LYS A 124 16.69 7.70 -2.06
N SER A 125 16.25 6.82 -1.17
CA SER A 125 16.07 5.40 -1.43
C SER A 125 14.86 5.15 -2.31
N LEU A 126 13.75 5.88 -2.14
CA LEU A 126 12.60 5.82 -3.05
C LEU A 126 12.99 6.16 -4.50
N LYS A 127 13.78 7.21 -4.71
CA LYS A 127 14.30 7.55 -6.06
C LYS A 127 15.14 6.41 -6.65
N LYS A 128 16.04 5.84 -5.86
CA LYS A 128 16.84 4.68 -6.28
C LYS A 128 15.96 3.46 -6.58
N ALA A 129 14.94 3.20 -5.77
CA ALA A 129 14.00 2.10 -5.95
C ALA A 129 13.25 2.20 -7.29
N VAL A 130 12.76 3.40 -7.64
CA VAL A 130 12.11 3.65 -8.94
C VAL A 130 13.06 3.38 -10.11
N LEU A 131 14.32 3.83 -10.01
CA LEU A 131 15.35 3.58 -11.03
C LEU A 131 15.69 2.09 -11.19
N LEU A 132 15.84 1.36 -10.07
CA LEU A 132 16.11 -0.07 -10.05
C LEU A 132 14.95 -0.91 -10.62
N ASN A 133 13.71 -0.46 -10.38
CA ASN A 133 12.52 -1.18 -10.79
C ASN A 133 12.38 -1.26 -12.31
N LYS A 134 12.74 -0.20 -13.06
CA LYS A 134 12.59 -0.15 -14.53
C LYS A 134 11.19 -0.58 -15.01
N LYS A 135 10.15 -0.20 -14.26
CA LYS A 135 8.74 -0.57 -14.51
C LYS A 135 8.44 -2.08 -14.51
N ARG A 136 9.27 -2.92 -13.87
CA ARG A 136 9.07 -4.38 -13.80
C ARG A 136 7.98 -4.80 -12.80
N ALA A 137 7.74 -3.97 -11.78
CA ALA A 137 6.71 -4.13 -10.75
C ALA A 137 6.00 -2.80 -10.45
N ILE A 138 4.82 -2.88 -9.85
CA ILE A 138 4.16 -1.75 -9.19
C ILE A 138 4.85 -1.53 -7.84
N LEU A 139 5.17 -0.28 -7.53
CA LEU A 139 5.76 0.12 -6.24
C LEU A 139 4.75 0.90 -5.42
N GLU A 140 4.62 0.54 -4.15
CA GLU A 140 3.80 1.24 -3.16
C GLU A 140 4.72 1.74 -2.04
N ALA A 141 4.79 3.06 -1.82
CA ALA A 141 5.52 3.61 -0.67
C ALA A 141 4.62 3.61 0.57
N SER A 142 5.12 3.10 1.69
CA SER A 142 4.40 3.03 2.97
C SER A 142 5.28 3.51 4.11
N GLY A 143 4.66 4.07 5.16
CA GLY A 143 5.34 4.48 6.39
C GLY A 143 5.48 5.99 6.53
N ASN A 144 4.91 6.54 7.61
CA ASN A 144 5.04 7.96 8.02
C ASN A 144 4.81 9.00 6.89
N ILE A 145 3.91 8.69 5.96
CA ILE A 145 3.49 9.61 4.89
C ILE A 145 2.46 10.59 5.44
N THR A 146 2.71 11.87 5.21
CA THR A 146 1.91 13.00 5.69
C THR A 146 1.65 13.99 4.56
N LEU A 147 0.69 14.89 4.71
CA LEU A 147 0.46 15.98 3.75
C LEU A 147 1.72 16.84 3.49
N LYS A 148 2.66 16.90 4.45
CA LYS A 148 3.90 17.67 4.32
C LYS A 148 4.93 17.01 3.39
N ASN A 149 4.92 15.68 3.26
CA ASN A 149 5.94 14.93 2.51
C ASN A 149 5.39 14.17 1.29
N VAL A 150 4.07 13.93 1.21
CA VAL A 150 3.47 13.08 0.16
C VAL A 150 3.82 13.55 -1.24
N ARG A 151 3.89 14.86 -1.49
CA ARG A 151 4.27 15.42 -2.79
C ARG A 151 5.72 15.13 -3.20
N LYS A 152 6.63 14.98 -2.23
CA LYS A 152 8.03 14.65 -2.52
C LYS A 152 8.22 13.16 -2.81
N ILE A 153 7.28 12.33 -2.35
CA ILE A 153 7.23 10.88 -2.56
C ILE A 153 6.58 10.54 -3.89
N ALA A 154 5.49 11.25 -4.23
CA ALA A 154 4.70 11.09 -5.45
C ALA A 154 5.41 11.54 -6.72
#